data_AF-G0MTW0-F1
#
_entry.id   AF-G0MTW0-F1
#
_cell.length_a   1.000
_cell.length_b   1.000
_cell.length_c   1.000
_cell.angle_alpha   90.00
_cell.angle_beta   90.00
_cell.angle_gamma   90.00
#
_symmetry.space_group_name_H-M   'P 1'
#
loop_
_entity.id
_entity.type
_entity.pdbx_description
1 polymer ?
#
loop_
_entity_poly.entity_id
_entity_poly.type
_entity_poly.pdbx_seq_one_letter_code
_entity_poly.pdbx_strand_id
1 'polypeptide(L)'
;MNTGVHRKHLTRVLLFQIVAIHILPYLTHYTRTTEEMTTIRYGQWNFMIAMTWNMADFLTVNESGLELLDTRIPESRNYNEKDIETSSDSDAEDTLEPLRELSCTACKICFREYSADSKKRIPLMLSSCGHTVCWKCAGKLLKQNYNSFICCPLCRKITYTGSVHQLPRNYAIIDVIQMKNRETTGTH
;
A
#
# COMPACT_ATOMS: atom_id res chain seq x y z
N MET A 1 2.36 4.68 18.58
CA MET A 1 3.56 3.88 18.22
C MET A 1 3.49 2.49 18.86
N ASN A 2 3.09 1.45 18.12
CA ASN A 2 2.89 0.10 18.65
C ASN A 2 4.22 -0.65 18.83
N THR A 3 4.82 -0.50 20.01
CA THR A 3 6.15 -1.00 20.39
C THR A 3 6.29 -2.52 20.26
N GLY A 4 5.18 -3.27 20.35
CA GLY A 4 5.17 -4.73 20.26
C GLY A 4 5.45 -5.27 18.86
N VAL A 5 4.99 -4.57 17.82
CA VAL A 5 5.20 -4.96 16.42
C VAL A 5 6.64 -4.66 16.01
N HIS A 6 7.13 -3.46 16.32
CA HIS A 6 8.52 -3.06 16.07
C HIS A 6 9.52 -4.01 16.75
N ARG A 7 9.26 -4.39 18.01
CA ARG A 7 10.10 -5.35 18.74
C ARG A 7 10.15 -6.72 18.06
N LYS A 8 9.01 -7.25 17.57
CA LYS A 8 8.96 -8.55 16.89
C LYS A 8 9.72 -8.55 15.56
N HIS A 9 9.60 -7.48 14.78
CA HIS A 9 10.36 -7.35 13.53
C HIS A 9 11.86 -7.19 13.80
N LEU A 10 12.23 -6.36 14.78
CA LEU A 10 13.62 -6.20 15.22
C LEU A 10 14.22 -7.52 15.71
N THR A 11 13.51 -8.28 16.54
CA THR A 11 13.97 -9.59 17.02
C THR A 11 14.17 -10.57 15.87
N ARG A 12 13.27 -10.62 14.88
CA ARG A 12 13.43 -11.51 13.71
C ARG A 12 14.64 -11.10 12.87
N VAL A 13 14.84 -9.80 12.62
CA VAL A 13 16.00 -9.28 11.88
C VAL A 13 17.30 -9.61 12.62
N LEU A 14 17.36 -9.36 13.93
CA LEU A 14 18.54 -9.70 14.75
C LEU A 14 18.83 -11.20 14.75
N LEU A 15 17.80 -12.05 14.82
CA LEU A 15 17.97 -13.50 14.74
C LEU A 15 18.55 -13.94 13.39
N PHE A 16 18.02 -13.44 12.27
CA PHE A 16 18.58 -13.76 10.95
C PHE A 16 20.02 -13.28 10.81
N GLN A 17 20.35 -12.15 11.42
CA GLN A 17 21.69 -11.61 11.35
C GLN A 17 22.71 -12.43 12.17
N ILE A 18 22.34 -12.81 13.38
CA ILE A 18 23.15 -13.68 14.26
C ILE A 18 23.35 -15.05 13.60
N VAL A 19 22.28 -15.63 13.04
CA VAL A 19 22.33 -16.92 12.33
C VAL A 19 23.28 -16.85 11.12
N ALA A 20 23.23 -15.79 10.32
CA ALA A 20 24.13 -15.64 9.17
C ALA A 20 25.60 -15.46 9.59
N ILE A 21 25.87 -14.72 10.67
CA ILE A 21 27.22 -14.49 11.22
C ILE A 21 27.82 -15.77 11.82
N HIS A 22 27.02 -16.66 12.39
CA HIS A 22 27.54 -17.87 13.04
C HIS A 22 27.51 -19.12 12.15
N ILE A 23 26.43 -19.33 11.40
CA ILE A 23 26.25 -20.56 10.61
C ILE A 23 27.15 -20.54 9.37
N LEU A 24 27.26 -19.41 8.66
CA LEU A 24 28.05 -19.39 7.43
C LEU A 24 29.55 -19.61 7.68
N PRO A 25 30.19 -19.01 8.70
CA PRO A 25 31.57 -19.32 9.02
C PRO A 25 31.78 -20.75 9.52
N TYR A 26 30.83 -21.28 10.29
CA TYR A 26 30.86 -22.66 10.79
C TYR A 26 30.79 -23.69 9.65
N LEU A 27 29.92 -23.46 8.67
CA LEU A 27 29.82 -24.30 7.47
C LEU A 27 31.08 -24.23 6.58
N THR A 28 31.77 -23.09 6.57
CA THR A 28 33.03 -22.92 5.81
C THR A 28 34.28 -23.34 6.58
N HIS A 29 34.18 -23.61 7.89
CA HIS A 29 35.30 -23.97 8.75
C HIS A 29 35.93 -25.32 8.37
N TYR A 30 35.17 -26.20 7.72
CA TYR A 30 35.62 -27.55 7.36
C TYR A 30 36.42 -27.62 6.05
N THR A 31 36.38 -26.60 5.20
CA THR A 31 36.82 -26.74 3.79
C THR A 31 37.94 -25.79 3.34
N ARG A 32 38.51 -24.92 4.19
CA ARG A 32 39.33 -23.82 3.65
C ARG A 32 40.45 -23.31 4.58
N THR A 33 41.59 -22.92 3.98
CA THR A 33 42.77 -22.34 4.65
C THR A 33 42.44 -20.99 5.32
N THR A 34 43.24 -20.58 6.30
CA THR A 34 42.98 -19.42 7.17
C THR A 34 42.83 -18.08 6.43
N GLU A 35 43.56 -17.86 5.33
CA GLU A 35 43.43 -16.66 4.49
C GLU A 35 42.10 -16.63 3.74
N GLU A 36 41.69 -17.79 3.25
CA GLU A 36 40.47 -17.97 2.50
C GLU A 36 39.21 -17.84 3.38
N MET A 37 39.36 -18.06 4.68
CA MET A 37 38.34 -17.85 5.71
C MET A 37 38.16 -16.38 6.08
N THR A 38 39.22 -15.56 6.07
CA THR A 38 39.11 -14.13 6.41
C THR A 38 38.40 -13.35 5.29
N THR A 39 38.69 -13.64 4.02
CA THR A 39 37.98 -13.00 2.88
C THR A 39 36.48 -13.27 2.90
N ILE A 40 36.07 -14.50 3.23
CA ILE A 40 34.65 -14.86 3.37
C ILE A 40 34.02 -14.11 4.54
N ARG A 41 34.70 -14.02 5.69
CA ARG A 41 34.23 -13.25 6.86
C ARG A 41 34.07 -11.78 6.54
N TYR A 42 35.01 -11.16 5.83
CA TYR A 42 34.90 -9.76 5.39
C TYR A 42 33.76 -9.57 4.37
N GLY A 43 33.59 -10.49 3.42
CA GLY A 43 32.48 -10.44 2.46
C GLY A 43 31.11 -10.55 3.13
N GLN A 44 30.98 -11.44 4.13
CA GLN A 44 29.78 -11.56 4.94
C GLN A 44 29.54 -10.30 5.75
N TRP A 45 30.55 -9.74 6.42
CA TRP A 45 30.38 -8.51 7.19
C TRP A 45 29.92 -7.33 6.31
N ASN A 46 30.52 -7.17 5.11
CA ASN A 46 30.10 -6.15 4.15
C ASN A 46 28.66 -6.34 3.67
N PHE A 47 28.24 -7.57 3.36
CA PHE A 47 26.86 -7.88 2.98
C PHE A 47 25.87 -7.55 4.09
N MET A 48 26.24 -7.85 5.34
CA MET A 48 25.42 -7.60 6.52
C MET A 48 25.27 -6.10 6.79
N ILE A 49 26.35 -5.32 6.67
CA ILE A 49 26.31 -3.85 6.76
C ILE A 49 25.43 -3.26 5.65
N ALA A 50 25.56 -3.71 4.40
CA ALA A 50 24.73 -3.22 3.31
C ALA A 50 23.23 -3.54 3.51
N MET A 51 22.93 -4.74 4.03
CA MET A 51 21.57 -5.16 4.35
C MET A 51 20.97 -4.32 5.49
N THR A 52 21.77 -3.88 6.47
CA THR A 52 21.28 -3.00 7.55
C THR A 52 20.84 -1.62 7.04
N TRP A 53 21.49 -1.06 6.02
CA TRP A 53 21.04 0.18 5.37
C TRP A 53 19.71 0.00 4.63
N ASN A 54 19.57 -1.11 3.90
CA ASN A 54 18.32 -1.43 3.20
C ASN A 54 17.15 -1.71 4.17
N MET A 55 17.43 -2.33 5.31
CA MET A 55 16.43 -2.56 6.36
C MET A 55 16.02 -1.27 7.06
N ALA A 56 16.93 -0.31 7.27
CA ALA A 56 16.60 1.00 7.82
C ALA A 56 15.63 1.77 6.91
N ASP A 57 15.84 1.73 5.59
CA ASP A 57 14.92 2.29 4.59
C ASP A 57 13.56 1.56 4.56
N PHE A 58 13.55 0.23 4.71
CA PHE A 58 12.31 -0.55 4.80
C PHE A 58 11.50 -0.25 6.07
N LEU A 59 12.17 -0.08 7.21
CA LEU A 59 11.50 0.27 8.47
C LEU A 59 10.97 1.71 8.46
N THR A 60 11.67 2.67 7.87
CA THR A 60 11.17 4.05 7.69
C THR A 60 9.95 4.10 6.76
N VAL A 61 9.91 3.29 5.70
CA VAL A 61 8.73 3.13 4.84
C VAL A 61 7.56 2.48 5.58
N ASN A 62 7.82 1.56 6.51
CA ASN A 62 6.78 0.89 7.28
C ASN A 62 6.25 1.76 8.44
N GLU A 63 7.10 2.56 9.09
CA GLU A 63 6.67 3.55 10.10
C GLU A 63 5.80 4.65 9.48
N SER A 64 6.17 5.17 8.30
CA SER A 64 5.33 6.10 7.54
C SER A 64 4.03 5.46 7.02
N GLY A 65 4.02 4.15 6.80
CA GLY A 65 2.81 3.37 6.52
C GLY A 65 1.90 3.18 7.74
N LEU A 66 2.46 3.18 8.95
CA LEU A 66 1.76 3.01 10.22
C LEU A 66 1.14 4.33 10.70
N GLU A 67 1.81 5.47 10.50
CA GLU A 67 1.23 6.80 10.75
C GLU A 67 -0.02 7.05 9.88
N LEU A 68 -0.02 6.58 8.63
CA LEU A 68 -1.17 6.64 7.71
C LEU A 68 -2.34 5.70 8.06
N LEU A 69 -2.13 4.76 8.97
CA LEU A 69 -3.16 3.85 9.48
C LEU A 69 -3.76 4.39 10.78
N ASP A 70 -2.94 5.00 11.65
CA ASP A 70 -3.39 5.59 12.92
C ASP A 70 -4.36 6.76 12.70
N THR A 71 -4.19 7.55 11.62
CA THR A 71 -5.15 8.60 11.28
C THR A 71 -6.49 8.07 10.74
N ARG A 72 -6.59 6.77 10.45
CA ARG A 72 -7.74 6.17 9.74
C ARG A 72 -8.63 5.28 10.61
N ILE A 73 -8.35 5.15 11.90
CA ILE A 73 -9.20 4.43 12.84
C ILE A 73 -10.04 5.46 13.62
N PRO A 74 -11.26 5.82 13.18
CA PRO A 74 -12.26 6.27 14.12
C PRO A 74 -12.61 5.08 15.02
N GLU A 75 -12.47 5.34 16.31
CA GLU A 75 -12.87 4.51 17.44
C GLU A 75 -14.18 3.76 17.17
N SER A 76 -14.15 2.43 17.36
CA SER A 76 -15.27 1.53 17.13
C SER A 76 -16.48 1.96 17.97
N ARG A 77 -17.48 2.58 17.34
CA ARG A 77 -18.83 2.66 17.91
C ARG A 77 -19.56 1.35 17.63
N ASN A 78 -19.69 0.58 18.70
CA ASN A 78 -20.61 -0.55 18.85
C ASN A 78 -22.03 -0.10 18.50
N TYR A 79 -22.60 -0.61 17.42
CA TYR A 79 -24.04 -0.52 17.17
C TYR A 79 -24.65 -1.88 17.46
N ASN A 80 -25.36 -1.94 18.60
CA ASN A 80 -26.29 -3.00 18.89
C ASN A 80 -27.39 -2.97 17.82
N GLU A 81 -27.55 -4.11 17.18
CA GLU A 81 -28.72 -4.47 16.38
C GLU A 81 -29.96 -4.39 17.26
N LYS A 82 -30.89 -3.50 16.91
CA LYS A 82 -32.31 -3.58 17.26
C LYS A 82 -33.15 -2.63 16.40
N ASP A 83 -34.07 -3.28 15.71
CA ASP A 83 -35.43 -2.85 15.42
C ASP A 83 -35.64 -1.87 14.24
N ILE A 84 -35.92 -2.52 13.11
CA ILE A 84 -36.86 -2.08 12.09
C ILE A 84 -38.13 -1.58 12.79
N GLU A 85 -38.50 -0.32 12.56
CA GLU A 85 -39.91 0.05 12.40
C GLU A 85 -40.05 1.34 11.60
N THR A 86 -41.01 1.28 10.68
CA THR A 86 -41.44 2.26 9.71
C THR A 86 -42.20 3.40 10.40
N SER A 87 -41.97 4.66 10.01
CA SER A 87 -43.00 5.62 9.54
C SER A 87 -42.68 7.10 9.79
N SER A 88 -42.85 7.89 8.72
CA SER A 88 -43.44 9.24 8.62
C SER A 88 -42.81 10.45 9.34
N ASP A 89 -42.49 11.45 8.50
CA ASP A 89 -42.69 12.90 8.63
C ASP A 89 -42.40 13.60 9.95
N SER A 90 -41.32 14.40 9.95
CA SER A 90 -41.32 15.74 10.53
C SER A 90 -40.07 16.52 10.11
N ASP A 91 -40.29 17.75 9.67
CA ASP A 91 -39.29 18.76 9.34
C ASP A 91 -38.31 18.98 10.51
N ALA A 92 -37.03 18.72 10.24
CA ALA A 92 -35.93 19.15 11.10
C ALA A 92 -34.75 19.54 10.19
N GLU A 93 -34.52 20.84 10.12
CA GLU A 93 -33.33 21.48 9.57
C GLU A 93 -32.14 21.11 10.46
N ASP A 94 -31.56 19.93 10.23
CA ASP A 94 -30.30 19.52 10.84
C ASP A 94 -29.20 19.81 9.82
N THR A 95 -28.43 20.85 10.11
CA THR A 95 -27.21 21.23 9.38
C THR A 95 -26.21 20.08 9.45
N LEU A 96 -26.37 19.13 8.54
CA LEU A 96 -25.36 18.12 8.23
C LEU A 96 -24.17 18.86 7.62
N GLU A 97 -23.25 19.23 8.49
CA GLU A 97 -21.84 19.48 8.19
C GLU A 97 -21.42 18.56 7.03
N PRO A 98 -20.95 19.10 5.88
CA PRO A 98 -20.63 18.28 4.74
C PRO A 98 -19.56 17.29 5.16
N LEU A 99 -19.93 16.02 5.30
CA LEU A 99 -19.00 14.90 5.31
C LEU A 99 -18.12 15.12 4.08
N ARG A 100 -16.92 15.67 4.29
CA ARG A 100 -15.97 16.08 3.24
C ARG A 100 -16.09 15.10 2.10
N GLU A 101 -16.76 15.53 1.03
CA GLU A 101 -17.14 14.67 -0.07
C GLU A 101 -15.91 13.87 -0.47
N LEU A 102 -15.90 12.58 -0.13
CA LEU A 102 -14.78 11.73 -0.46
C LEU A 102 -14.87 11.51 -1.97
N SER A 103 -14.33 12.45 -2.73
CA SER A 103 -14.54 12.53 -4.18
C SER A 103 -14.24 11.17 -4.80
N CYS A 104 -15.28 10.56 -5.38
CA CYS A 104 -15.20 9.29 -6.08
C CYS A 104 -14.30 9.40 -7.32
N THR A 105 -14.00 10.64 -7.72
CA THR A 105 -13.14 11.03 -8.84
C THR A 105 -11.65 11.14 -8.48
N ALA A 106 -11.22 10.83 -7.26
CA ALA A 106 -9.82 10.87 -6.85
C ALA A 106 -9.26 9.49 -6.46
N CYS A 107 -7.99 9.26 -6.80
CA CYS A 107 -7.29 8.03 -6.46
C CYS A 107 -7.02 7.92 -4.96
N LYS A 108 -7.45 6.82 -4.33
CA LYS A 108 -7.28 6.59 -2.87
C LYS A 108 -5.83 6.30 -2.42
N ILE A 109 -4.87 6.26 -3.35
CA ILE A 109 -3.44 6.02 -3.07
C ILE A 109 -2.65 7.32 -3.14
N CYS A 110 -2.79 8.07 -4.24
CA CYS A 110 -2.03 9.31 -4.45
C CYS A 110 -2.85 10.58 -4.26
N PHE A 111 -4.14 10.45 -3.94
CA PHE A 111 -5.11 11.53 -3.69
C PHE A 111 -5.22 12.57 -4.81
N ARG A 112 -4.83 12.19 -6.04
CA ARG A 112 -4.98 13.04 -7.23
C ARG A 112 -6.27 12.68 -7.95
N GLU A 113 -6.94 13.70 -8.47
CA GLU A 113 -8.07 13.51 -9.38
C GLU A 113 -7.66 12.68 -10.58
N TYR A 114 -8.53 11.73 -10.92
CA TYR A 114 -8.45 10.95 -12.14
C TYR A 114 -8.65 11.88 -13.35
N SER A 115 -8.13 11.46 -14.50
CA SER A 115 -8.31 12.19 -15.75
C SER A 115 -8.38 11.19 -16.90
N ALA A 116 -9.32 11.41 -17.81
CA ALA A 116 -9.46 10.64 -19.03
C ALA A 116 -8.31 10.90 -20.01
N ASP A 117 -7.85 12.15 -20.07
CA ASP A 117 -6.84 12.62 -21.04
C ASP A 117 -5.42 12.27 -20.61
N SER A 118 -5.17 12.20 -19.29
CA SER A 118 -3.84 11.90 -18.77
C SER A 118 -3.64 10.41 -18.56
N LYS A 119 -2.83 9.76 -19.40
CA LYS A 119 -2.46 8.33 -19.26
C LYS A 119 -2.03 7.95 -17.84
N LYS A 120 -1.34 8.84 -17.11
CA LYS A 120 -0.86 8.60 -15.74
C LYS A 120 -1.98 8.57 -14.69
N ARG A 121 -3.12 9.22 -14.98
CA ARG A 121 -4.25 9.38 -14.06
C ARG A 121 -5.51 8.65 -14.52
N ILE A 122 -5.42 7.80 -15.55
CA ILE A 122 -6.55 6.95 -15.95
C ILE A 122 -6.92 6.00 -14.79
N PRO A 123 -8.20 5.91 -14.40
CA PRO A 123 -8.67 4.97 -13.40
C PRO A 123 -8.70 3.54 -13.98
N LEU A 124 -8.01 2.62 -13.31
CA LEU A 124 -8.00 1.19 -13.62
C LEU A 124 -8.60 0.39 -12.49
N MET A 125 -9.29 -0.70 -12.82
CA MET A 125 -9.87 -1.62 -11.85
C MET A 125 -8.98 -2.85 -11.67
N LEU A 126 -8.79 -3.24 -10.42
CA LEU A 126 -8.19 -4.53 -10.06
C LEU A 126 -9.24 -5.64 -10.23
N SER A 127 -9.04 -6.55 -11.17
CA SER A 127 -10.06 -7.53 -11.56
C SER A 127 -10.50 -8.48 -10.43
N SER A 128 -9.64 -8.75 -9.45
CA SER A 128 -9.99 -9.65 -8.34
C SER A 128 -10.82 -9.00 -7.22
N CYS A 129 -10.93 -7.67 -7.19
CA CYS A 129 -11.62 -6.97 -6.10
C CYS A 129 -12.45 -5.75 -6.49
N GLY A 130 -12.37 -5.29 -7.74
CA GLY A 130 -13.13 -4.14 -8.25
C GLY A 130 -12.61 -2.77 -7.79
N HIS A 131 -11.60 -2.72 -6.90
CA HIS A 131 -11.06 -1.43 -6.45
C HIS A 131 -10.33 -0.68 -7.56
N THR A 132 -10.55 0.62 -7.61
CA THR A 132 -9.99 1.50 -8.62
C THR A 132 -8.69 2.15 -8.16
N VAL A 133 -7.67 2.14 -9.01
CA VAL A 133 -6.35 2.77 -8.80
C VAL A 133 -5.94 3.51 -10.07
N CYS A 134 -5.17 4.61 -9.97
CA CYS A 134 -4.71 5.28 -11.19
C CYS A 134 -3.58 4.50 -11.85
N TRP A 135 -3.40 4.67 -13.16
CA TRP A 135 -2.35 4.03 -13.94
C TRP A 135 -0.96 4.11 -13.32
N LYS A 136 -0.56 5.31 -12.87
CA LYS A 136 0.74 5.53 -12.23
C LYS A 136 0.89 4.70 -10.95
N CYS A 137 -0.16 4.62 -10.13
CA CYS A 137 -0.15 3.86 -8.89
C CYS A 137 -0.14 2.35 -9.15
N ALA A 138 -0.94 1.87 -10.11
CA ALA A 138 -0.93 0.46 -10.52
C ALA A 138 0.47 0.02 -11.00
N GLY A 139 1.16 0.85 -11.79
CA GLY A 139 2.52 0.56 -12.22
C GLY A 139 3.55 0.54 -11.10
N LYS A 140 3.39 1.36 -10.05
CA LYS A 140 4.24 1.29 -8.86
C LYS A 140 4.03 -0.01 -8.09
N LEU A 141 2.76 -0.37 -7.84
CA LEU A 141 2.40 -1.61 -7.14
C LEU A 141 2.88 -2.85 -7.89
N LEU A 142 2.79 -2.84 -9.23
CA LEU A 142 3.25 -3.94 -10.05
C LEU A 142 4.78 -4.09 -10.01
N LYS A 143 5.53 -2.98 -10.09
CA LYS A 143 6.99 -2.98 -9.98
C LYS A 143 7.49 -3.47 -8.62
N GLN A 144 6.77 -3.16 -7.54
CA GLN A 144 7.09 -3.65 -6.19
C GLN A 144 7.03 -5.18 -6.07
N ASN A 145 6.22 -5.83 -6.91
CA ASN A 145 6.06 -7.29 -6.93
C ASN A 145 6.67 -7.94 -8.18
N TYR A 146 7.83 -7.43 -8.63
CA TYR A 146 8.58 -7.98 -9.76
C TYR A 146 7.76 -8.16 -11.04
N ASN A 147 6.82 -7.26 -11.30
CA ASN A 147 5.91 -7.30 -12.45
C ASN A 147 5.06 -8.57 -12.59
N SER A 148 4.77 -9.26 -11.48
CA SER A 148 4.00 -10.51 -11.49
C SER A 148 2.54 -10.35 -11.03
N PHE A 149 2.31 -9.48 -10.04
CA PHE A 149 0.98 -9.28 -9.47
C PHE A 149 0.84 -7.92 -8.79
N ILE A 150 -0.40 -7.54 -8.48
CA ILE A 150 -0.74 -6.36 -7.69
C ILE A 150 -1.52 -6.82 -6.46
N CYS A 151 -1.01 -6.51 -5.28
CA CYS A 151 -1.77 -6.63 -4.04
C CYS A 151 -2.59 -5.35 -3.83
N CYS A 152 -3.92 -5.47 -3.69
CA CYS A 152 -4.79 -4.33 -3.48
C CYS A 152 -4.50 -3.69 -2.10
N PRO A 153 -4.20 -2.37 -2.02
CA PRO A 153 -3.93 -1.73 -0.73
C PRO A 153 -5.18 -1.54 0.14
N LEU A 154 -6.38 -1.67 -0.43
CA LEU A 154 -7.65 -1.45 0.27
C LEU A 154 -8.20 -2.75 0.90
N CYS A 155 -8.13 -3.87 0.17
CA CYS A 155 -8.71 -5.14 0.62
C CYS A 155 -7.73 -6.32 0.61
N ARG A 156 -6.44 -6.08 0.31
CA ARG A 156 -5.36 -7.08 0.28
C ARG A 156 -5.54 -8.27 -0.67
N LYS A 157 -6.57 -8.24 -1.54
CA LYS A 157 -6.74 -9.23 -2.61
C LYS A 157 -5.66 -9.08 -3.68
N ILE A 158 -5.13 -10.20 -4.14
CA ILE A 158 -4.11 -10.27 -5.18
C ILE A 158 -4.77 -10.30 -6.56
N THR A 159 -4.30 -9.47 -7.48
CA THR A 159 -4.63 -9.50 -8.90
C THR A 159 -3.38 -9.90 -9.67
N TYR A 160 -3.37 -11.06 -10.30
CA TYR A 160 -2.27 -11.49 -11.18
C TYR A 160 -2.35 -10.74 -12.51
N THR A 161 -1.27 -10.05 -12.87
CA THR A 161 -1.18 -9.29 -14.11
C THR A 161 0.29 -9.07 -14.46
N GLY A 162 0.68 -9.34 -15.70
CA GLY A 162 2.05 -9.15 -16.17
C GLY A 162 2.33 -7.73 -16.64
N SER A 163 1.28 -6.93 -16.85
CA SER A 163 1.39 -5.55 -17.31
C SER A 163 0.18 -4.76 -16.86
N VAL A 164 0.43 -3.52 -16.45
CA VAL A 164 -0.63 -2.58 -16.09
C VAL A 164 -1.65 -2.43 -17.25
N HIS A 165 -1.24 -2.67 -18.50
CA HIS A 165 -2.07 -2.53 -19.71
C HIS A 165 -3.20 -3.55 -19.78
N GLN A 166 -3.07 -4.64 -19.04
CA GLN A 166 -4.07 -5.71 -18.95
C GLN A 166 -5.19 -5.38 -17.96
N LEU A 167 -5.02 -4.33 -17.13
CA LEU A 167 -6.06 -3.93 -16.19
C LEU A 167 -7.19 -3.18 -16.91
N PRO A 168 -8.45 -3.56 -16.68
CA PRO A 168 -9.59 -2.87 -17.27
C PRO A 168 -9.70 -1.44 -16.75
N ARG A 169 -10.13 -0.52 -17.62
CA ARG A 169 -10.43 0.87 -17.26
C ARG A 169 -11.77 0.95 -16.53
N ASN A 170 -11.88 1.84 -15.55
CA ASN A 170 -13.17 2.13 -14.92
C ASN A 170 -13.91 3.20 -15.74
N TYR A 171 -14.77 2.79 -16.67
CA TYR A 171 -15.52 3.71 -17.52
C TYR A 171 -16.54 4.55 -16.74
N ALA A 172 -17.20 3.97 -15.72
CA ALA A 172 -18.15 4.72 -14.89
C ALA A 172 -17.50 5.96 -14.23
N ILE A 173 -16.28 5.82 -13.71
CA ILE A 173 -15.55 6.97 -13.13
C ILE A 173 -15.11 7.95 -14.23
N ILE A 174 -14.69 7.45 -15.39
CA ILE A 174 -14.30 8.30 -16.53
C ILE A 174 -15.47 9.18 -16.98
N ASP A 175 -16.68 8.60 -17.08
CA ASP A 175 -17.89 9.30 -17.50
C ASP A 175 -18.25 10.41 -16.50
N VAL A 176 -18.19 10.13 -15.19
CA VAL A 176 -18.43 11.13 -14.13
C VAL A 176 -17.44 12.29 -14.23
N ILE A 177 -16.16 12.03 -14.48
CA ILE A 177 -15.14 13.08 -14.63
C ILE A 177 -15.40 13.93 -15.87
N GLN A 178 -15.79 13.29 -16.97
CA GLN A 178 -16.11 14.01 -18.21
C GLN A 178 -17.35 14.90 -18.05
N MET A 179 -18.39 14.42 -17.36
CA MET A 179 -19.57 15.22 -17.04
C MET A 179 -19.19 16.44 -16.20
N LYS A 180 -18.44 16.25 -15.10
CA LYS A 180 -17.94 17.34 -14.26
C LYS A 180 -17.13 18.37 -15.05
N ASN A 181 -16.26 17.91 -15.95
CA ASN A 181 -15.45 18.82 -16.78
C ASN A 181 -16.33 19.66 -17.72
N ARG A 182 -17.40 19.09 -18.30
CA ARG A 182 -18.32 19.82 -19.19
C ARG A 182 -19.08 20.92 -18.45
N GLU A 183 -19.55 20.64 -17.24
CA GLU A 183 -20.22 21.62 -16.38
C GLU A 183 -19.31 22.81 -16.07
N THR A 184 -18.03 22.55 -15.75
CA THR A 184 -17.06 23.63 -15.47
C THR A 184 -16.70 24.47 -16.69
N THR A 185 -16.83 23.94 -17.91
CA THR A 185 -16.55 24.67 -19.15
C THR A 185 -17.76 25.44 -19.71
N GLY A 186 -18.98 25.13 -19.25
CA GLY A 186 -20.21 25.77 -19.71
C GLY A 186 -20.63 27.01 -18.92
N THR A 187 -19.92 27.36 -17.85
CA THR A 187 -20.19 28.51 -16.96
C THR A 187 -19.29 29.72 -17.23
N HIS A 188 -18.77 29.88 -18.44
CA HIS A 188 -17.95 31.03 -18.84
C HIS A 188 -18.55 31.77 -20.03
#